data_AF-A0A498DRU8-F1
#
_entry.id   AF-A0A498DRU8-F1
#
_cell.length_a   1.000
_cell.length_b   1.000
_cell.length_c   1.000
_cell.angle_alpha   90.00
_cell.angle_beta   90.00
_cell.angle_gamma   90.00
#
_symmetry.space_group_name_H-M   'P 1'
#
loop_
_entity.id
_entity.type
_entity.pdbx_description
1 polymer ?
#
loop_
_entity_poly.entity_id
_entity_poly.type
_entity_poly.pdbx_seq_one_letter_code
_entity_poly.pdbx_strand_id
1 'polypeptide(L)'
;MHGARGTDSTPDPRHATGAHTARAPYGGTYDSPYGGRSDPGRSGGAPAPYAPGDDERWAPEPDKRPGRTAFQRDRARVLHSAALRRLAGKTQVVPAGWEGPGAAGPSAWDASPRTRLTHSLECAQVGRELGAALGCDPDLVEAACLAHDLGHPPFGHNGERALAEIAGPCGGFEGNAQSLRLLARLEPKRFAYGAGGTGPETGGPGPDAYADGQVSVGLNLTRAALDAATKYPWPLGGHPTDPTSPKFGVYEDDLPVFHWFRRGAPPERRCFEAQVMDWSDDVAYSVHDVEDGLHAGHLAPHMLAAEPERREIFAVAAARYAPGADPAELAAALDRLLAQEWWPHRYDGTALAQARLKDAASQLIGRFCLAAEGATRAAYGTGRLTRYAAELVVPDGVRLECAVLKAVADRYVMQRPDQERLRAEQRVVLAELAEALGAGAPEGLDPQFRALFDAADDDRARLRVLVDQIASLTDASARSLHARLVGRASSR
;
A
#
# COMPACT_ATOMS: atom_id res chain seq x y z
N MET A 1 -34.42 -62.31 -12.35
CA MET A 1 -35.82 -62.69 -12.61
C MET A 1 -36.60 -61.38 -12.71
N HIS A 2 -37.12 -61.00 -13.90
CA HIS A 2 -38.54 -61.16 -14.29
C HIS A 2 -39.50 -60.76 -13.15
N GLY A 3 -40.45 -59.85 -13.25
CA GLY A 3 -41.15 -59.14 -14.33
C GLY A 3 -42.10 -58.12 -13.66
N ALA A 4 -42.46 -57.00 -14.29
CA ALA A 4 -43.64 -56.84 -15.17
C ALA A 4 -44.93 -56.39 -14.44
N ARG A 5 -45.34 -55.15 -14.78
CA ARG A 5 -46.67 -54.63 -15.17
C ARG A 5 -47.85 -54.52 -14.17
N GLY A 6 -48.57 -53.39 -14.31
CA GLY A 6 -49.99 -53.15 -13.95
C GLY A 6 -50.21 -51.70 -13.46
N THR A 7 -50.53 -50.69 -14.30
CA THR A 7 -51.88 -50.26 -14.81
C THR A 7 -52.88 -50.03 -13.67
N ASP A 8 -53.73 -48.99 -13.57
CA ASP A 8 -54.14 -47.80 -14.33
C ASP A 8 -55.02 -47.04 -13.28
N SER A 9 -55.13 -45.71 -13.19
CA SER A 9 -56.27 -44.97 -13.77
C SER A 9 -56.18 -43.48 -13.41
N THR A 10 -56.12 -42.68 -14.47
CA THR A 10 -56.61 -41.32 -14.79
C THR A 10 -57.78 -40.73 -13.96
N PRO A 11 -58.07 -39.39 -13.98
CA PRO A 11 -57.97 -38.55 -15.18
C PRO A 11 -57.52 -37.06 -15.09
N ASP A 12 -56.95 -36.66 -16.22
CA ASP A 12 -56.96 -35.36 -16.96
C ASP A 12 -58.42 -34.81 -17.12
N PRO A 13 -58.79 -33.67 -17.78
CA PRO A 13 -58.00 -32.89 -18.73
C PRO A 13 -58.27 -31.38 -18.88
N ARG A 14 -57.51 -30.79 -19.83
CA ARG A 14 -57.86 -29.72 -20.80
C ARG A 14 -57.27 -28.34 -20.51
N HIS A 15 -56.61 -27.64 -21.44
CA HIS A 15 -56.35 -27.77 -22.89
C HIS A 15 -55.17 -26.80 -23.19
N ALA A 16 -54.05 -27.12 -23.87
CA ALA A 16 -53.85 -27.41 -25.30
C ALA A 16 -54.48 -26.30 -26.19
N THR A 17 -53.86 -25.59 -27.12
CA THR A 17 -52.84 -25.85 -28.17
C THR A 17 -52.45 -24.45 -28.73
N GLY A 18 -51.43 -24.23 -29.57
CA GLY A 18 -50.68 -25.09 -30.46
C GLY A 18 -49.49 -24.35 -31.09
N ALA A 19 -48.65 -25.16 -31.74
CA ALA A 19 -47.36 -24.82 -32.34
C ALA A 19 -47.50 -24.17 -33.74
N HIS A 20 -46.49 -23.40 -34.17
CA HIS A 20 -45.48 -23.88 -35.12
C HIS A 20 -44.54 -22.78 -35.66
N THR A 21 -43.28 -23.20 -35.86
CA THR A 21 -42.32 -22.85 -36.94
C THR A 21 -41.20 -21.81 -36.75
N ALA A 22 -40.00 -22.33 -37.01
CA ALA A 22 -38.83 -21.75 -37.69
C ALA A 22 -37.80 -20.87 -36.94
N ARG A 23 -36.54 -21.08 -37.34
CA ARG A 23 -35.25 -20.71 -36.72
C ARG A 23 -34.69 -19.34 -37.19
N ALA A 24 -33.93 -18.73 -36.27
CA ALA A 24 -32.75 -17.84 -36.40
C ALA A 24 -32.95 -16.37 -36.90
N PRO A 25 -31.99 -15.46 -36.65
CA PRO A 25 -31.19 -15.17 -35.46
C PRO A 25 -31.32 -13.70 -34.98
N TYR A 26 -30.98 -13.40 -33.72
CA TYR A 26 -30.96 -12.04 -33.17
C TYR A 26 -29.70 -11.26 -33.61
N GLY A 27 -29.90 -10.25 -34.45
CA GLY A 27 -28.98 -9.14 -34.69
C GLY A 27 -29.80 -7.85 -34.69
N GLY A 28 -29.61 -7.01 -33.67
CA GLY A 28 -30.35 -5.76 -33.50
C GLY A 28 -29.43 -4.69 -32.93
N THR A 29 -28.98 -3.80 -33.81
CA THR A 29 -28.25 -2.56 -33.53
C THR A 29 -29.19 -1.52 -32.93
N TYR A 30 -28.78 -0.87 -31.84
CA TYR A 30 -29.39 0.38 -31.37
C TYR A 30 -28.47 1.54 -31.72
N ASP A 31 -28.98 2.41 -32.59
CA ASP A 31 -28.39 3.69 -33.01
C ASP A 31 -28.35 4.69 -31.84
N SER A 32 -27.23 5.40 -31.70
CA SER A 32 -27.06 6.53 -30.77
C SER A 32 -27.08 7.86 -31.55
N PRO A 33 -27.85 8.88 -31.13
CA PRO A 33 -28.02 10.11 -31.87
C PRO A 33 -26.98 11.17 -31.46
N TYR A 34 -25.71 10.99 -31.83
CA TYR A 34 -24.70 12.06 -31.80
C TYR A 34 -23.75 11.97 -33.00
N GLY A 35 -24.28 12.27 -34.18
CA GLY A 35 -23.50 12.44 -35.41
C GLY A 35 -23.10 13.90 -35.64
N GLY A 36 -22.08 14.38 -34.93
CA GLY A 36 -21.41 15.65 -35.23
C GLY A 36 -20.28 15.44 -36.24
N ARG A 37 -20.38 16.07 -37.42
CA ARG A 37 -19.33 16.05 -38.45
C ARG A 37 -18.05 16.70 -37.91
N SER A 38 -16.94 15.99 -37.94
CA SER A 38 -15.61 16.50 -37.61
C SER A 38 -15.00 17.27 -38.79
N ASP A 39 -14.64 18.52 -38.52
CA ASP A 39 -13.89 19.43 -39.39
C ASP A 39 -12.37 19.08 -39.30
N PRO A 40 -11.66 18.79 -40.41
CA PRO A 40 -10.27 18.30 -40.37
C PRO A 40 -9.25 19.45 -40.25
N GLY A 41 -9.44 20.35 -39.29
CA GLY A 41 -8.75 21.64 -39.27
C GLY A 41 -8.42 22.22 -37.90
N ARG A 42 -8.07 21.41 -36.89
CA ARG A 42 -7.37 21.87 -35.66
C ARG A 42 -6.90 20.71 -34.77
N SER A 43 -5.86 20.00 -35.19
CA SER A 43 -5.09 19.14 -34.27
C SER A 43 -4.08 19.99 -33.47
N GLY A 44 -4.58 20.86 -32.60
CA GLY A 44 -3.79 21.33 -31.46
C GLY A 44 -3.74 20.20 -30.46
N GLY A 45 -2.86 19.22 -30.68
CA GLY A 45 -2.69 18.09 -29.76
C GLY A 45 -2.41 18.62 -28.37
N ALA A 46 -3.26 18.28 -27.40
CA ALA A 46 -2.92 18.50 -26.00
C ALA A 46 -1.53 17.92 -25.75
N PRO A 47 -0.61 18.64 -25.08
CA PRO A 47 0.72 18.12 -24.81
C PRO A 47 0.61 16.76 -24.12
N ALA A 48 1.53 15.85 -24.45
CA ALA A 48 1.59 14.55 -23.80
C ALA A 48 1.67 14.77 -22.28
N PRO A 49 0.89 14.01 -21.47
CA PRO A 49 0.85 14.19 -20.01
C PRO A 49 2.20 14.02 -19.32
N TYR A 50 3.10 13.28 -19.94
CA TYR A 50 4.42 12.93 -19.45
C TYR A 50 5.46 13.24 -20.52
N ALA A 51 6.64 13.69 -20.08
CA ALA A 51 7.76 13.95 -20.98
C ALA A 51 8.39 12.63 -21.45
N PRO A 52 9.07 12.58 -22.61
CA PRO A 52 9.77 11.38 -23.07
C PRO A 52 10.83 10.83 -22.10
N GLY A 53 11.25 11.61 -21.09
CA GLY A 53 12.16 11.15 -20.05
C GLY A 53 11.46 10.42 -18.90
N ASP A 54 10.14 10.54 -18.75
CA ASP A 54 9.40 9.98 -17.62
C ASP A 54 9.21 8.45 -17.72
N ASP A 55 9.20 7.90 -18.94
CA ASP A 55 9.06 6.46 -19.21
C ASP A 55 10.40 5.73 -19.43
N GLU A 56 11.53 6.43 -19.27
CA GLU A 56 12.86 5.82 -19.28
C GLU A 56 13.01 4.80 -18.15
N ARG A 57 13.83 3.77 -18.38
CA ARG A 57 14.14 2.70 -17.43
C ARG A 57 15.64 2.66 -17.16
N TRP A 58 16.01 2.26 -15.94
CA TRP A 58 17.42 2.18 -15.54
C TRP A 58 18.20 1.23 -16.45
N ALA A 59 17.64 0.05 -16.71
CA ALA A 59 18.09 -0.82 -17.80
C ALA A 59 17.16 -0.66 -19.02
N PRO A 60 17.68 -0.13 -20.16
CA PRO A 60 16.87 0.06 -21.36
C PRO A 60 16.08 -1.20 -21.77
N GLU A 61 14.82 -0.99 -22.11
CA GLU A 61 13.91 -2.07 -22.49
C GLU A 61 12.98 -1.64 -23.62
N PRO A 62 13.25 -2.02 -24.88
CA PRO A 62 12.32 -1.72 -25.97
C PRO A 62 10.97 -2.39 -25.73
N ASP A 63 9.91 -1.78 -26.24
CA ASP A 63 8.58 -2.36 -26.20
C ASP A 63 8.52 -3.65 -27.01
N LYS A 64 8.11 -4.73 -26.36
CA LYS A 64 8.00 -6.05 -27.00
C LYS A 64 6.73 -6.21 -27.84
N ARG A 65 5.69 -5.41 -27.57
CA ARG A 65 4.39 -5.43 -28.26
C ARG A 65 3.82 -4.01 -28.32
N PRO A 66 3.35 -3.55 -29.50
CA PRO A 66 2.57 -2.33 -29.60
C PRO A 66 1.27 -2.42 -28.76
N GLY A 67 0.84 -1.31 -28.17
CA GLY A 67 -0.49 -1.17 -27.55
C GLY A 67 -0.55 -1.24 -26.02
N ARG A 68 0.58 -1.39 -25.32
CA ARG A 68 0.64 -1.30 -23.85
C ARG A 68 1.56 -0.17 -23.42
N THR A 69 1.10 0.74 -22.56
CA THR A 69 1.93 1.85 -22.08
C THR A 69 3.02 1.37 -21.12
N ALA A 70 4.06 2.18 -20.95
CA ALA A 70 5.14 1.87 -20.00
C ALA A 70 4.62 1.74 -18.56
N PHE A 71 3.66 2.58 -18.15
CA PHE A 71 3.06 2.53 -16.81
C PHE A 71 2.16 1.31 -16.60
N GLN A 72 1.42 0.87 -17.63
CA GLN A 72 0.72 -0.41 -17.58
C GLN A 72 1.68 -1.58 -17.35
N ARG A 73 2.87 -1.55 -17.95
CA ARG A 73 3.91 -2.59 -17.73
C ARG A 73 4.40 -2.55 -16.29
N ASP A 74 4.65 -1.36 -15.75
CA ASP A 74 5.12 -1.17 -14.36
C ASP A 74 4.12 -1.69 -13.35
N ARG A 75 2.86 -1.28 -13.48
CA ARG A 75 1.74 -1.75 -12.65
C ARG A 75 1.68 -3.27 -12.57
N ALA A 76 1.79 -3.97 -13.71
CA ALA A 76 1.77 -5.43 -13.67
C ALA A 76 3.02 -6.04 -13.05
N ARG A 77 4.20 -5.41 -13.16
CA ARG A 77 5.40 -5.90 -12.48
C ARG A 77 5.23 -5.83 -10.97
N VAL A 78 4.65 -4.74 -10.46
CA VAL A 78 4.30 -4.60 -9.04
C VAL A 78 3.25 -5.65 -8.64
N LEU A 79 2.15 -5.78 -9.40
CA LEU A 79 1.09 -6.78 -9.16
C LEU A 79 1.60 -8.23 -9.10
N HIS A 80 2.59 -8.58 -9.92
CA HIS A 80 3.16 -9.93 -9.98
C HIS A 80 4.40 -10.11 -9.09
N SER A 81 4.81 -9.08 -8.33
CA SER A 81 5.96 -9.17 -7.43
C SER A 81 5.73 -10.14 -6.26
N ALA A 82 6.80 -10.74 -5.75
CA ALA A 82 6.70 -11.54 -4.53
C ALA A 82 6.45 -10.64 -3.32
N ALA A 83 7.05 -9.45 -3.29
CA ALA A 83 6.81 -8.43 -2.26
C ALA A 83 5.33 -8.12 -2.04
N LEU A 84 4.55 -7.87 -3.12
CA LEU A 84 3.13 -7.59 -3.00
C LEU A 84 2.37 -8.79 -2.43
N ARG A 85 2.66 -10.01 -2.90
CA ARG A 85 2.03 -11.22 -2.37
C ARG A 85 2.32 -11.43 -0.88
N ARG A 86 3.52 -11.07 -0.42
CA ARG A 86 3.90 -11.21 1.00
C ARG A 86 3.10 -10.27 1.92
N LEU A 87 2.55 -9.18 1.40
CA LEU A 87 1.66 -8.31 2.19
C LEU A 87 0.40 -9.02 2.69
N ALA A 88 -0.03 -10.10 2.05
CA ALA A 88 -1.16 -10.92 2.53
C ALA A 88 -0.88 -11.59 3.88
N GLY A 89 0.40 -11.80 4.21
CA GLY A 89 0.85 -12.40 5.48
C GLY A 89 1.38 -11.38 6.49
N LYS A 90 1.20 -10.07 6.24
CA LYS A 90 1.62 -8.99 7.15
C LYS A 90 0.40 -8.31 7.74
N THR A 91 0.33 -8.26 9.07
CA THR A 91 -0.76 -7.59 9.78
C THR A 91 -0.74 -6.09 9.50
N GLN A 92 -1.93 -5.51 9.28
CA GLN A 92 -2.10 -4.06 9.15
C GLN A 92 -2.29 -3.43 10.54
N VAL A 93 -3.48 -3.62 11.14
CA VAL A 93 -3.82 -3.04 12.46
C VAL A 93 -4.37 -4.09 13.43
N VAL A 94 -5.45 -4.78 13.07
CA VAL A 94 -6.09 -5.78 13.93
C VAL A 94 -5.44 -7.15 13.67
N PRO A 95 -4.83 -7.80 14.68
CA PRO A 95 -4.31 -9.16 14.52
C PRO A 95 -5.43 -10.14 14.20
N ALA A 96 -5.20 -11.03 13.22
CA ALA A 96 -6.11 -12.14 12.95
C ALA A 96 -6.16 -13.10 14.16
N GLY A 97 -7.36 -13.47 14.60
CA GLY A 97 -7.55 -14.47 15.67
C GLY A 97 -7.37 -13.96 17.09
N TRP A 98 -7.66 -12.69 17.37
CA TRP A 98 -7.61 -12.18 18.75
C TRP A 98 -8.68 -12.83 19.63
N GLU A 99 -8.24 -13.68 20.55
CA GLU A 99 -8.98 -14.15 21.74
C GLU A 99 -8.35 -13.49 22.98
N GLY A 100 -8.64 -12.22 23.25
CA GLY A 100 -8.06 -11.58 24.44
C GLY A 100 -8.78 -11.94 25.75
N PRO A 101 -8.16 -11.66 26.90
CA PRO A 101 -8.80 -11.85 28.20
C PRO A 101 -9.91 -10.81 28.37
N GLY A 102 -11.14 -11.25 28.13
CA GLY A 102 -12.33 -10.38 28.00
C GLY A 102 -13.16 -10.66 26.73
N ALA A 103 -12.60 -11.39 25.76
CA ALA A 103 -13.32 -11.95 24.61
C ALA A 103 -14.22 -13.14 24.98
N ALA A 104 -14.36 -13.46 26.27
CA ALA A 104 -15.35 -14.38 26.80
C ALA A 104 -16.75 -13.73 26.98
N GLY A 105 -17.07 -12.77 26.11
CA GLY A 105 -18.45 -12.36 25.85
C GLY A 105 -19.02 -13.20 24.70
N PRO A 106 -20.33 -13.50 24.67
CA PRO A 106 -20.96 -14.39 23.69
C PRO A 106 -20.99 -13.86 22.23
N SER A 107 -20.07 -12.97 21.84
CA SER A 107 -20.10 -12.19 20.60
C SER A 107 -18.76 -12.09 19.84
N ALA A 108 -17.80 -12.99 20.05
CA ALA A 108 -16.60 -13.02 19.22
C ALA A 108 -16.91 -13.67 17.86
N TRP A 109 -17.44 -12.88 16.91
CA TRP A 109 -17.54 -13.29 15.51
C TRP A 109 -16.24 -12.96 14.77
N ASP A 110 -15.95 -13.72 13.71
CA ASP A 110 -14.79 -13.48 12.86
C ASP A 110 -14.90 -12.11 12.19
N ALA A 111 -14.00 -11.20 12.60
CA ALA A 111 -13.95 -9.84 12.09
C ALA A 111 -13.25 -9.73 10.73
N SER A 112 -12.58 -10.78 10.25
CA SER A 112 -11.84 -10.85 8.99
C SER A 112 -11.07 -9.53 8.68
N PRO A 113 -10.16 -9.09 9.58
CA PRO A 113 -9.54 -7.79 9.48
C PRO A 113 -8.62 -7.66 8.26
N ARG A 114 -8.39 -6.42 7.83
CA ARG A 114 -7.53 -6.15 6.67
C ARG A 114 -6.08 -6.55 6.92
N THR A 115 -5.48 -7.10 5.87
CA THR A 115 -4.03 -7.29 5.75
C THR A 115 -3.42 -6.06 5.06
N ARG A 116 -2.09 -5.96 5.05
CA ARG A 116 -1.40 -4.94 4.24
C ARG A 116 -1.73 -5.03 2.76
N LEU A 117 -2.01 -6.24 2.25
CA LEU A 117 -2.39 -6.43 0.86
C LEU A 117 -3.76 -5.81 0.57
N THR A 118 -4.78 -6.11 1.39
CA THR A 118 -6.12 -5.57 1.18
C THR A 118 -6.14 -4.05 1.34
N HIS A 119 -5.41 -3.50 2.31
CA HIS A 119 -5.19 -2.05 2.43
C HIS A 119 -4.57 -1.46 1.16
N SER A 120 -3.49 -2.06 0.66
CA SER A 120 -2.82 -1.58 -0.56
C SER A 120 -3.71 -1.64 -1.80
N LEU A 121 -4.60 -2.64 -1.90
CA LEU A 121 -5.56 -2.74 -3.01
C LEU A 121 -6.62 -1.63 -2.93
N GLU A 122 -7.12 -1.34 -1.73
CA GLU A 122 -8.10 -0.28 -1.50
C GLU A 122 -7.48 1.11 -1.75
N CYS A 123 -6.29 1.37 -1.20
CA CYS A 123 -5.50 2.57 -1.47
C CYS A 123 -5.26 2.74 -2.99
N ALA A 124 -4.93 1.65 -3.70
CA ALA A 124 -4.73 1.68 -5.14
C ALA A 124 -6.00 1.98 -5.94
N GLN A 125 -7.17 1.51 -5.50
CA GLN A 125 -8.43 1.89 -6.10
C GLN A 125 -8.68 3.41 -5.95
N VAL A 126 -8.58 3.92 -4.72
CA VAL A 126 -8.78 5.35 -4.41
C VAL A 126 -7.81 6.23 -5.19
N GLY A 127 -6.53 5.89 -5.18
CA GLY A 127 -5.50 6.64 -5.89
C GLY A 127 -5.66 6.62 -7.40
N ARG A 128 -6.07 5.48 -7.98
CA ARG A 128 -6.34 5.38 -9.41
C ARG A 128 -7.45 6.33 -9.84
N GLU A 129 -8.54 6.38 -9.08
CA GLU A 129 -9.72 7.22 -9.37
C GLU A 129 -9.39 8.71 -9.18
N LEU A 130 -8.81 9.08 -8.03
CA LEU A 130 -8.42 10.46 -7.73
C LEU A 130 -7.35 10.98 -8.72
N GLY A 131 -6.35 10.15 -9.02
CA GLY A 131 -5.31 10.48 -9.98
C GLY A 131 -5.86 10.72 -11.39
N ALA A 132 -6.78 9.85 -11.85
CA ALA A 132 -7.45 10.05 -13.13
C ALA A 132 -8.28 11.34 -13.16
N ALA A 133 -9.01 11.63 -12.08
CA ALA A 133 -9.81 12.85 -11.94
C ALA A 133 -8.94 14.12 -11.96
N LEU A 134 -7.70 14.05 -11.49
CA LEU A 134 -6.72 15.16 -11.50
C LEU A 134 -5.84 15.22 -12.77
N GLY A 135 -5.90 14.19 -13.61
CA GLY A 135 -5.24 14.14 -14.92
C GLY A 135 -3.91 13.39 -14.96
N CYS A 136 -3.53 12.71 -13.88
CA CYS A 136 -2.44 11.72 -13.84
C CYS A 136 -2.76 10.51 -14.73
N ASP A 137 -1.74 9.74 -15.08
CA ASP A 137 -1.96 8.39 -15.61
C ASP A 137 -2.44 7.47 -14.48
N PRO A 138 -3.61 6.81 -14.62
CA PRO A 138 -4.17 5.98 -13.56
C PRO A 138 -3.33 4.74 -13.27
N ASP A 139 -2.63 4.17 -14.27
CA ASP A 139 -1.78 2.99 -14.08
C ASP A 139 -0.49 3.35 -13.34
N LEU A 140 0.01 4.58 -13.50
CA LEU A 140 1.14 5.11 -12.74
C LEU A 140 0.79 5.29 -11.26
N VAL A 141 -0.33 5.94 -10.96
CA VAL A 141 -0.76 6.17 -9.57
C VAL A 141 -1.11 4.85 -8.88
N GLU A 142 -1.83 3.95 -9.55
CA GLU A 142 -2.12 2.62 -9.00
C GLU A 142 -0.84 1.82 -8.71
N ALA A 143 0.18 1.88 -9.60
CA ALA A 143 1.46 1.23 -9.34
C ALA A 143 2.17 1.79 -8.10
N ALA A 144 2.12 3.11 -7.88
CA ALA A 144 2.67 3.75 -6.69
C ALA A 144 1.91 3.34 -5.41
N CYS A 145 0.58 3.35 -5.44
CA CYS A 145 -0.26 2.90 -4.33
C CYS A 145 -0.05 1.42 -3.99
N LEU A 146 0.09 0.53 -4.98
CA LEU A 146 0.41 -0.87 -4.71
C LEU A 146 1.82 -1.06 -4.13
N ALA A 147 2.72 -0.11 -4.40
CA ALA A 147 4.11 -0.19 -4.00
C ALA A 147 4.41 0.43 -2.62
N HIS A 148 3.54 1.32 -2.10
CA HIS A 148 3.84 2.13 -0.92
C HIS A 148 4.26 1.29 0.30
N ASP A 149 3.59 0.15 0.47
CA ASP A 149 3.71 -0.70 1.66
C ASP A 149 4.64 -1.91 1.51
N LEU A 150 5.28 -2.10 0.34
CA LEU A 150 6.06 -3.32 0.05
C LEU A 150 7.18 -3.59 1.05
N GLY A 151 7.82 -2.53 1.54
CA GLY A 151 8.97 -2.59 2.44
C GLY A 151 8.63 -2.75 3.92
N HIS A 152 7.36 -2.75 4.31
CA HIS A 152 7.00 -2.96 5.72
C HIS A 152 7.47 -4.32 6.23
N PRO A 153 8.15 -4.41 7.37
CA PRO A 153 8.64 -5.68 7.89
C PRO A 153 7.53 -6.51 8.56
N PRO A 154 7.81 -7.75 8.98
CA PRO A 154 6.95 -8.47 9.91
C PRO A 154 6.56 -7.60 11.11
N PHE A 155 5.33 -7.73 11.58
CA PHE A 155 4.81 -6.99 12.74
C PHE A 155 4.67 -5.47 12.54
N GLY A 156 4.60 -5.01 11.28
CA GLY A 156 4.28 -3.62 10.91
C GLY A 156 5.21 -2.58 11.55
N HIS A 157 4.65 -1.47 12.05
CA HIS A 157 5.41 -0.39 12.68
C HIS A 157 6.24 -0.83 13.89
N ASN A 158 5.80 -1.86 14.62
CA ASN A 158 6.58 -2.41 15.74
C ASN A 158 7.84 -3.11 15.22
N GLY A 159 7.72 -3.83 14.10
CA GLY A 159 8.87 -4.41 13.42
C GLY A 159 9.81 -3.38 12.80
N GLU A 160 9.26 -2.29 12.24
CA GLU A 160 10.06 -1.17 11.70
C GLU A 160 10.97 -0.57 12.77
N ARG A 161 10.43 -0.34 13.98
CA ARG A 161 11.23 0.16 15.12
C ARG A 161 12.34 -0.81 15.53
N ALA A 162 12.02 -2.09 15.66
CA ALA A 162 13.01 -3.10 16.02
C ALA A 162 14.11 -3.22 14.95
N LEU A 163 13.74 -3.25 13.67
CA LEU A 163 14.71 -3.28 12.59
C LEU A 163 15.52 -1.99 12.46
N ALA A 164 14.96 -0.82 12.79
CA ALA A 164 15.72 0.43 12.80
C ALA A 164 16.85 0.39 13.83
N GLU A 165 16.60 -0.19 15.01
CA GLU A 165 17.63 -0.41 16.04
C GLU A 165 18.68 -1.41 15.55
N ILE A 166 18.26 -2.58 15.03
CA ILE A 166 19.16 -3.63 14.50
C ILE A 166 20.01 -3.13 13.34
N ALA A 167 19.42 -2.35 12.44
CA ALA A 167 20.06 -1.85 11.22
C ALA A 167 20.88 -0.57 11.45
N GLY A 168 20.95 -0.04 12.68
CA GLY A 168 21.73 1.15 13.00
C GLY A 168 23.14 1.15 12.41
N PRO A 169 23.94 0.08 12.59
CA PRO A 169 25.30 -0.01 12.02
C PRO A 169 25.36 -0.03 10.49
N CYS A 170 24.27 -0.36 9.79
CA CYS A 170 24.20 -0.38 8.32
C CYS A 170 23.35 0.75 7.71
N GLY A 171 23.08 1.82 8.46
CA GLY A 171 22.40 3.02 7.96
C GLY A 171 20.89 3.05 8.25
N GLY A 172 20.43 2.30 9.26
CA GLY A 172 19.04 2.31 9.73
C GLY A 172 18.06 1.54 8.85
N PHE A 173 16.79 1.61 9.19
CA PHE A 173 15.70 0.95 8.47
C PHE A 173 14.46 1.82 8.44
N GLU A 174 13.82 1.91 7.28
CA GLU A 174 12.51 2.57 7.09
C GLU A 174 11.76 1.85 5.96
N GLY A 175 10.45 1.62 6.15
CA GLY A 175 9.65 0.83 5.21
C GLY A 175 9.61 1.40 3.79
N ASN A 176 9.54 2.72 3.61
CA ASN A 176 9.57 3.40 2.32
C ASN A 176 10.93 3.25 1.62
N ALA A 177 12.04 3.37 2.37
CA ALA A 177 13.37 3.09 1.83
C ALA A 177 13.50 1.63 1.40
N GLN A 178 12.94 0.70 2.18
CA GLN A 178 12.87 -0.71 1.82
C GLN A 178 11.95 -0.97 0.61
N SER A 179 10.86 -0.22 0.45
CA SER A 179 10.00 -0.29 -0.75
C SER A 179 10.81 0.09 -1.99
N LEU A 180 11.55 1.20 -1.98
CA LEU A 180 12.41 1.56 -3.11
C LEU A 180 13.47 0.49 -3.40
N ARG A 181 14.14 -0.01 -2.36
CA ARG A 181 15.14 -1.08 -2.47
C ARG A 181 14.57 -2.36 -3.08
N LEU A 182 13.34 -2.74 -2.72
CA LEU A 182 12.63 -3.86 -3.34
C LEU A 182 12.37 -3.63 -4.83
N LEU A 183 11.86 -2.44 -5.19
CA LEU A 183 11.53 -2.09 -6.57
C LEU A 183 12.77 -2.00 -7.46
N ALA A 184 13.88 -1.49 -6.93
CA ALA A 184 15.08 -1.17 -7.70
C ALA A 184 16.18 -2.23 -7.65
N ARG A 185 16.16 -3.14 -6.64
CA ARG A 185 17.27 -4.07 -6.39
C ARG A 185 16.83 -5.48 -6.04
N LEU A 186 15.95 -5.66 -5.06
CA LEU A 186 15.76 -6.99 -4.45
C LEU A 186 14.71 -7.87 -5.17
N GLU A 187 13.67 -7.32 -5.79
CA GLU A 187 12.70 -8.17 -6.51
C GLU A 187 13.33 -8.74 -7.80
N PRO A 188 13.53 -10.06 -7.91
CA PRO A 188 14.29 -10.64 -9.01
C PRO A 188 13.46 -10.67 -10.29
N LYS A 189 13.58 -9.64 -11.13
CA LYS A 189 12.85 -9.56 -12.40
C LYS A 189 13.77 -9.30 -13.60
N ARG A 190 14.81 -8.48 -13.43
CA ARG A 190 15.77 -8.20 -14.50
C ARG A 190 17.15 -7.86 -13.94
N PHE A 191 18.16 -8.26 -14.69
CA PHE A 191 19.56 -8.00 -14.43
C PHE A 191 20.18 -7.31 -15.66
N ALA A 192 21.18 -6.47 -15.45
CA ALA A 192 21.85 -5.70 -16.50
C ALA A 192 23.33 -5.50 -16.20
N TYR A 193 24.14 -5.41 -17.24
CA TYR A 193 25.57 -5.09 -17.13
C TYR A 193 25.77 -3.59 -16.95
N GLY A 194 26.66 -3.17 -16.05
CA GLY A 194 26.98 -1.75 -15.81
C GLY A 194 25.84 -0.92 -15.19
N ALA A 195 24.76 -1.56 -14.76
CA ALA A 195 23.60 -0.90 -14.16
C ALA A 195 23.85 -0.64 -12.67
N GLY A 196 24.82 0.24 -12.36
CA GLY A 196 25.22 0.53 -10.98
C GLY A 196 26.23 1.66 -10.91
N GLY A 197 25.92 2.84 -11.47
CA GLY A 197 26.78 4.02 -11.35
C GLY A 197 28.17 3.93 -11.99
N THR A 198 28.59 2.75 -12.47
CA THR A 198 29.80 2.57 -13.26
C THR A 198 29.43 2.82 -14.71
N GLY A 199 29.58 4.08 -15.14
CA GLY A 199 29.73 4.36 -16.56
C GLY A 199 30.87 3.51 -17.15
N PRO A 200 30.96 3.39 -18.49
CA PRO A 200 32.04 2.67 -19.18
C PRO A 200 33.48 3.14 -18.83
N GLU A 201 33.63 4.16 -17.99
CA GLU A 201 34.90 4.76 -17.58
C GLU A 201 35.50 4.17 -16.29
N THR A 202 34.73 3.44 -15.47
CA THR A 202 35.24 2.74 -14.28
C THR A 202 35.09 1.23 -14.50
N GLY A 203 36.09 0.63 -15.16
CA GLY A 203 36.06 -0.74 -15.66
C GLY A 203 36.08 -1.85 -14.61
N GLY A 204 34.99 -2.01 -13.85
CA GLY A 204 34.76 -3.14 -12.96
C GLY A 204 33.28 -3.37 -12.62
N PRO A 205 32.88 -4.62 -12.28
CA PRO A 205 31.57 -4.89 -11.70
C PRO A 205 31.38 -4.06 -10.42
N GLY A 206 30.22 -3.40 -10.27
CA GLY A 206 29.88 -2.70 -9.03
C GLY A 206 29.73 -3.68 -7.85
N PRO A 207 29.66 -3.19 -6.60
CA PRO A 207 29.60 -4.03 -5.39
C PRO A 207 28.40 -4.99 -5.33
N ASP A 208 27.37 -4.75 -6.16
CA ASP A 208 26.17 -5.59 -6.27
C ASP A 208 26.17 -6.53 -7.49
N ALA A 209 27.30 -6.68 -8.19
CA ALA A 209 27.37 -7.51 -9.38
C ALA A 209 27.53 -8.99 -9.04
N TYR A 210 26.76 -9.83 -9.73
CA TYR A 210 26.95 -11.28 -9.73
C TYR A 210 28.27 -11.66 -10.38
N ALA A 211 28.71 -12.91 -10.18
CA ALA A 211 29.97 -13.43 -10.70
C ALA A 211 30.14 -13.29 -12.22
N ASP A 212 29.05 -13.18 -12.98
CA ASP A 212 29.05 -12.96 -14.43
C ASP A 212 29.05 -11.46 -14.82
N GLY A 213 29.09 -10.54 -13.86
CA GLY A 213 29.11 -9.09 -14.04
C GLY A 213 27.73 -8.43 -14.18
N GLN A 214 26.64 -9.18 -14.04
CA GLN A 214 25.29 -8.62 -14.06
C GLN A 214 24.92 -8.01 -12.71
N VAL A 215 24.16 -6.92 -12.71
CA VAL A 215 23.61 -6.28 -11.50
C VAL A 215 22.09 -6.35 -11.55
N SER A 216 21.45 -6.64 -10.42
CA SER A 216 19.98 -6.59 -10.35
C SER A 216 19.49 -5.16 -10.53
N VAL A 217 18.44 -4.99 -11.34
CA VAL A 217 17.74 -3.71 -11.51
C VAL A 217 16.31 -3.80 -10.95
N GLY A 218 16.08 -4.78 -10.08
CA GLY A 218 14.79 -5.06 -9.47
C GLY A 218 13.70 -5.29 -10.52
N LEU A 219 12.57 -4.61 -10.34
CA LEU A 219 11.46 -4.59 -11.29
C LEU A 219 11.72 -3.70 -12.52
N ASN A 220 12.85 -2.98 -12.59
CA ASN A 220 13.24 -2.10 -13.70
C ASN A 220 12.13 -1.12 -14.12
N LEU A 221 11.45 -0.51 -13.14
CA LEU A 221 10.32 0.40 -13.39
C LEU A 221 10.76 1.69 -14.11
N THR A 222 9.80 2.44 -14.63
CA THR A 222 10.07 3.75 -15.24
C THR A 222 10.47 4.80 -14.21
N ARG A 223 11.10 5.89 -14.67
CA ARG A 223 11.47 7.03 -13.81
C ARG A 223 10.28 7.59 -13.04
N ALA A 224 9.17 7.84 -13.72
CA ALA A 224 7.98 8.37 -13.08
C ALA A 224 7.38 7.40 -12.06
N ALA A 225 7.40 6.09 -12.32
CA ALA A 225 6.89 5.09 -11.38
C ALA A 225 7.73 4.99 -10.09
N LEU A 226 9.07 5.01 -10.20
CA LEU A 226 9.94 5.03 -9.01
C LEU A 226 9.76 6.31 -8.20
N ASP A 227 9.65 7.46 -8.87
CA ASP A 227 9.43 8.74 -8.21
C ASP A 227 8.05 8.83 -7.53
N ALA A 228 7.00 8.31 -8.18
CA ALA A 228 5.66 8.24 -7.60
C ALA A 228 5.58 7.30 -6.39
N ALA A 229 6.35 6.20 -6.40
CA ALA A 229 6.44 5.27 -5.28
C ALA A 229 7.37 5.76 -4.14
N THR A 230 8.11 6.86 -4.33
CA THR A 230 9.04 7.40 -3.33
C THR A 230 8.38 8.51 -2.51
N LYS A 231 7.76 8.13 -1.39
CA LYS A 231 7.09 9.07 -0.47
C LYS A 231 8.05 10.11 0.13
N TYR A 232 9.25 9.69 0.53
CA TYR A 232 10.26 10.56 1.13
C TYR A 232 11.47 10.68 0.20
N PRO A 233 11.51 11.67 -0.71
CA PRO A 233 12.57 11.81 -1.71
C PRO A 233 13.88 12.37 -1.11
N TRP A 234 14.37 11.76 -0.04
CA TRP A 234 15.61 12.09 0.65
C TRP A 234 16.20 10.87 1.37
N PRO A 235 17.53 10.83 1.58
CA PRO A 235 18.19 9.84 2.42
C PRO A 235 18.00 10.13 3.91
N LEU A 236 18.43 9.21 4.78
CA LEU A 236 18.43 9.41 6.24
C LEU A 236 19.20 10.70 6.61
N GLY A 237 18.59 11.54 7.45
CA GLY A 237 19.12 12.86 7.82
C GLY A 237 18.90 13.97 6.78
N GLY A 238 18.32 13.65 5.61
CA GLY A 238 18.04 14.60 4.53
C GLY A 238 16.63 15.21 4.56
N HIS A 239 15.89 15.07 5.67
CA HIS A 239 14.54 15.61 5.76
C HIS A 239 14.56 17.16 5.75
N PRO A 240 13.71 17.83 4.94
CA PRO A 240 13.86 19.24 4.57
C PRO A 240 13.79 20.21 5.76
N THR A 241 12.99 19.89 6.78
CA THR A 241 12.71 20.79 7.91
C THR A 241 13.10 20.21 9.27
N ASP A 242 13.55 18.96 9.32
CA ASP A 242 13.84 18.26 10.57
C ASP A 242 14.89 17.16 10.32
N PRO A 243 16.18 17.49 10.41
CA PRO A 243 17.26 16.53 10.22
C PRO A 243 17.24 15.35 11.21
N THR A 244 16.48 15.45 12.31
CA THR A 244 16.35 14.37 13.31
C THR A 244 15.21 13.40 12.98
N SER A 245 14.40 13.72 11.96
CA SER A 245 13.31 12.86 11.51
C SER A 245 13.82 11.48 11.14
N PRO A 246 13.23 10.40 11.68
CA PRO A 246 13.59 9.04 11.30
C PRO A 246 13.04 8.65 9.92
N LYS A 247 12.30 9.54 9.25
CA LYS A 247 11.62 9.26 7.98
C LYS A 247 12.51 9.60 6.79
N PHE A 248 12.81 8.60 5.97
CA PHE A 248 13.59 8.70 4.74
C PHE A 248 13.16 7.61 3.75
N GLY A 249 13.45 7.78 2.46
CA GLY A 249 12.96 6.90 1.39
C GLY A 249 14.05 6.26 0.54
N VAL A 250 15.32 6.46 0.91
CA VAL A 250 16.47 6.01 0.11
C VAL A 250 17.62 5.59 1.01
N TYR A 251 18.11 4.36 0.85
CA TYR A 251 19.37 3.93 1.48
C TYR A 251 20.58 4.43 0.68
N GLU A 252 21.75 4.50 1.33
CA GLU A 252 23.00 4.91 0.68
C GLU A 252 23.29 4.09 -0.58
N ASP A 253 23.13 2.77 -0.51
CA ASP A 253 23.35 1.88 -1.66
C ASP A 253 22.45 2.23 -2.86
N ASP A 254 21.25 2.74 -2.60
CA ASP A 254 20.21 3.02 -3.60
C ASP A 254 20.27 4.45 -4.15
N LEU A 255 21.22 5.27 -3.70
CA LEU A 255 21.45 6.63 -4.21
C LEU A 255 21.69 6.71 -5.73
N PRO A 256 22.44 5.79 -6.39
CA PRO A 256 22.67 5.88 -7.83
C PRO A 256 21.39 5.81 -8.66
N VAL A 257 20.48 4.87 -8.35
CA VAL A 257 19.19 4.76 -9.03
C VAL A 257 18.27 5.91 -8.65
N PHE A 258 18.30 6.35 -7.38
CA PHE A 258 17.54 7.51 -6.90
C PHE A 258 17.89 8.79 -7.67
N HIS A 259 19.17 9.16 -7.73
CA HIS A 259 19.62 10.32 -8.47
C HIS A 259 19.28 10.23 -9.96
N TRP A 260 19.29 9.02 -10.52
CA TRP A 260 18.92 8.81 -11.92
C TRP A 260 17.46 9.12 -12.20
N PHE A 261 16.52 8.56 -11.44
CA PHE A 261 15.10 8.81 -11.74
C PHE A 261 14.71 10.25 -11.41
N ARG A 262 15.36 10.86 -10.41
CA ARG A 262 15.20 12.25 -9.98
C ARG A 262 15.92 13.29 -10.84
N ARG A 263 16.61 12.93 -11.92
CA ARG A 263 17.29 13.94 -12.77
C ARG A 263 16.33 15.03 -13.24
N GLY A 264 16.66 16.29 -12.94
CA GLY A 264 15.84 17.45 -13.29
C GLY A 264 14.65 17.71 -12.37
N ALA A 265 14.45 16.88 -11.34
CA ALA A 265 13.44 17.10 -10.32
C ALA A 265 13.86 18.22 -9.35
N PRO A 266 12.93 19.03 -8.83
CA PRO A 266 13.22 19.95 -7.73
C PRO A 266 13.71 19.18 -6.49
N PRO A 267 14.72 19.68 -5.74
CA PRO A 267 15.19 19.02 -4.53
C PRO A 267 14.06 18.79 -3.53
N GLU A 268 14.06 17.62 -2.86
CA GLU A 268 13.16 17.25 -1.74
C GLU A 268 11.65 17.28 -2.03
N ARG A 269 11.24 17.71 -3.23
CA ARG A 269 9.84 17.83 -3.62
C ARG A 269 9.29 16.50 -4.10
N ARG A 270 8.16 16.09 -3.53
CA ARG A 270 7.37 14.95 -3.99
C ARG A 270 6.69 15.29 -5.32
N CYS A 271 6.73 14.36 -6.28
CA CYS A 271 5.91 14.51 -7.48
C CYS A 271 4.42 14.44 -7.11
N PHE A 272 3.58 15.00 -7.98
CA PHE A 272 2.14 15.09 -7.79
C PHE A 272 1.50 13.70 -7.65
N GLU A 273 1.97 12.70 -8.41
CA GLU A 273 1.49 11.33 -8.27
C GLU A 273 1.80 10.72 -6.89
N ALA A 274 2.97 11.01 -6.32
CA ALA A 274 3.31 10.60 -4.96
C ALA A 274 2.42 11.29 -3.91
N GLN A 275 2.01 12.55 -4.14
CA GLN A 275 1.09 13.26 -3.25
C GLN A 275 -0.34 12.70 -3.33
N VAL A 276 -0.80 12.33 -4.54
CA VAL A 276 -2.08 11.63 -4.72
C VAL A 276 -2.05 10.28 -4.03
N MET A 277 -0.98 9.50 -4.20
CA MET A 277 -0.80 8.23 -3.51
C MET A 277 -0.83 8.42 -1.98
N ASP A 278 -0.07 9.38 -1.45
CA ASP A 278 0.01 9.67 -0.02
C ASP A 278 -1.34 10.06 0.59
N TRP A 279 -2.11 10.91 -0.10
CA TRP A 279 -3.47 11.24 0.33
C TRP A 279 -4.43 10.06 0.21
N SER A 280 -4.27 9.21 -0.80
CA SER A 280 -5.12 8.02 -0.98
C SER A 280 -4.88 6.99 0.12
N ASP A 281 -3.62 6.83 0.54
CA ASP A 281 -3.23 6.05 1.71
C ASP A 281 -3.86 6.61 2.99
N ASP A 282 -3.73 7.92 3.22
CA ASP A 282 -4.35 8.62 4.35
C ASP A 282 -5.86 8.43 4.43
N VAL A 283 -6.55 8.53 3.29
CA VAL A 283 -8.01 8.31 3.18
C VAL A 283 -8.37 6.86 3.47
N ALA A 284 -7.72 5.89 2.82
CA ALA A 284 -8.01 4.47 3.01
C ALA A 284 -7.75 4.04 4.47
N TYR A 285 -6.58 4.38 4.99
CA TYR A 285 -6.16 4.06 6.36
C TYR A 285 -7.11 4.66 7.40
N SER A 286 -7.42 5.96 7.30
CA SER A 286 -8.25 6.64 8.31
C SER A 286 -9.69 6.10 8.37
N VAL A 287 -10.25 5.66 7.24
CA VAL A 287 -11.62 5.16 7.16
C VAL A 287 -11.70 3.68 7.51
N HIS A 288 -10.85 2.85 6.89
CA HIS A 288 -10.94 1.40 7.04
C HIS A 288 -10.49 0.90 8.41
N ASP A 289 -9.54 1.57 9.07
CA ASP A 289 -9.17 1.18 10.43
C ASP A 289 -10.28 1.44 11.44
N VAL A 290 -11.09 2.49 11.24
CA VAL A 290 -12.29 2.75 12.05
C VAL A 290 -13.37 1.71 11.76
N GLU A 291 -13.55 1.33 10.49
CA GLU A 291 -14.43 0.22 10.11
C GLU A 291 -14.02 -1.10 10.78
N ASP A 292 -12.75 -1.48 10.68
CA ASP A 292 -12.21 -2.69 11.29
C ASP A 292 -12.35 -2.64 12.83
N GLY A 293 -12.10 -1.47 13.45
CA GLY A 293 -12.27 -1.26 14.87
C GLY A 293 -13.72 -1.43 15.36
N LEU A 294 -14.70 -0.93 14.59
CA LEU A 294 -16.12 -1.14 14.86
C LEU A 294 -16.51 -2.60 14.67
N HIS A 295 -16.07 -3.21 13.57
CA HIS A 295 -16.42 -4.57 13.20
C HIS A 295 -15.84 -5.61 14.19
N ALA A 296 -14.62 -5.38 14.67
CA ALA A 296 -13.94 -6.17 15.69
C ALA A 296 -14.42 -5.89 17.14
N GLY A 297 -15.34 -4.94 17.33
CA GLY A 297 -15.87 -4.57 18.65
C GLY A 297 -14.87 -3.85 19.55
N HIS A 298 -13.79 -3.30 18.98
CA HIS A 298 -12.78 -2.52 19.70
C HIS A 298 -13.21 -1.06 19.90
N LEU A 299 -14.08 -0.60 19.01
CA LEU A 299 -14.73 0.71 19.05
C LEU A 299 -16.24 0.51 19.10
N ALA A 300 -16.93 1.24 19.97
CA ALA A 300 -18.38 1.35 19.94
C ALA A 300 -18.76 2.79 19.55
N PRO A 301 -19.72 3.02 18.64
CA PRO A 301 -19.99 4.37 18.12
C PRO A 301 -20.28 5.43 19.19
N HIS A 302 -20.94 5.04 20.28
CA HIS A 302 -21.30 5.96 21.37
C HIS A 302 -20.09 6.49 22.14
N MET A 303 -18.93 5.81 22.10
CA MET A 303 -17.70 6.25 22.74
C MET A 303 -17.21 7.59 22.17
N LEU A 304 -17.43 7.83 20.88
CA LEU A 304 -17.01 9.06 20.20
C LEU A 304 -17.78 10.30 20.65
N ALA A 305 -18.94 10.11 21.31
CA ALA A 305 -19.71 11.21 21.90
C ALA A 305 -19.34 11.48 23.38
N ALA A 306 -18.58 10.59 24.02
CA ALA A 306 -18.25 10.71 25.44
C ALA A 306 -17.07 11.67 25.66
N GLU A 307 -17.27 12.68 26.51
CA GLU A 307 -16.27 13.74 26.73
C GLU A 307 -14.88 13.24 27.19
N PRO A 308 -14.76 12.26 28.11
CA PRO A 308 -13.44 11.72 28.48
C PRO A 308 -12.70 11.13 27.27
N GLU A 309 -13.41 10.41 26.42
CA GLU A 309 -12.85 9.75 25.24
C GLU A 309 -12.44 10.75 24.17
N ARG A 310 -13.28 11.77 23.92
CA ARG A 310 -12.97 12.86 23.00
C ARG A 310 -11.66 13.55 23.36
N ARG A 311 -11.44 13.83 24.65
CA ARG A 311 -10.20 14.45 25.13
C ARG A 311 -8.96 13.62 24.79
N GLU A 312 -9.02 12.31 24.99
CA GLU A 312 -7.91 11.41 24.66
C GLU A 312 -7.67 11.32 23.15
N ILE A 313 -8.72 11.20 22.35
CA ILE A 313 -8.64 11.20 20.88
C ILE A 313 -7.97 12.49 20.39
N PHE A 314 -8.37 13.65 20.91
CA PHE A 314 -7.81 14.94 20.48
C PHE A 314 -6.36 15.12 20.92
N ALA A 315 -5.98 14.61 22.09
CA ALA A 315 -4.58 14.58 22.51
C ALA A 315 -3.71 13.75 21.55
N VAL A 316 -4.20 12.58 21.12
CA VAL A 316 -3.52 11.74 20.13
C VAL A 316 -3.44 12.45 18.77
N ALA A 317 -4.56 13.04 18.31
CA ALA A 317 -4.61 13.79 17.05
C ALA A 317 -3.59 14.94 17.04
N ALA A 318 -3.60 15.79 18.06
CA ALA A 318 -2.69 16.92 18.19
C ALA A 318 -1.22 16.50 18.33
N ALA A 319 -0.94 15.36 18.95
CA ALA A 319 0.44 14.89 19.11
C ALA A 319 1.03 14.26 17.83
N ARG A 320 0.22 13.55 17.03
CA ARG A 320 0.73 12.67 15.96
C ARG A 320 0.27 13.03 14.55
N TYR A 321 -0.96 13.52 14.39
CA TYR A 321 -1.62 13.60 13.08
C TYR A 321 -1.93 15.03 12.64
N ALA A 322 -2.10 15.95 13.58
CA ALA A 322 -2.30 17.38 13.33
C ALA A 322 -1.54 18.22 14.39
N PRO A 323 -0.19 18.23 14.36
CA PRO A 323 0.61 19.01 15.29
C PRO A 323 0.25 20.49 15.24
N GLY A 324 -0.10 21.05 16.41
CA GLY A 324 -0.47 22.47 16.54
C GLY A 324 -1.93 22.80 16.24
N ALA A 325 -2.79 21.82 15.93
CA ALA A 325 -4.22 22.05 15.79
C ALA A 325 -4.88 22.44 17.13
N ASP A 326 -5.83 23.36 17.08
CA ASP A 326 -6.62 23.73 18.26
C ASP A 326 -7.57 22.57 18.63
N PRO A 327 -7.63 22.14 19.91
CA PRO A 327 -8.62 21.18 20.38
C PRO A 327 -10.07 21.48 19.96
N ALA A 328 -10.45 22.76 19.85
CA ALA A 328 -11.77 23.15 19.37
C ALA A 328 -12.00 22.82 17.89
N GLU A 329 -10.96 22.94 17.05
CA GLU A 329 -11.03 22.58 15.63
C GLU A 329 -11.14 21.06 15.44
N LEU A 330 -10.41 20.29 16.26
CA LEU A 330 -10.50 18.83 16.30
C LEU A 330 -11.88 18.37 16.79
N ALA A 331 -12.43 19.03 17.81
CA ALA A 331 -13.79 18.79 18.29
C ALA A 331 -14.82 19.06 17.20
N ALA A 332 -14.73 20.21 16.52
CA ALA A 332 -15.60 20.57 15.41
C ALA A 332 -15.47 19.60 14.22
N ALA A 333 -14.27 19.07 13.96
CA ALA A 333 -14.05 18.05 12.94
C ALA A 333 -14.78 16.74 13.27
N LEU A 334 -14.65 16.25 14.52
CA LEU A 334 -15.40 15.08 14.96
C LEU A 334 -16.91 15.32 14.89
N ASP A 335 -17.39 16.49 15.34
CA ASP A 335 -18.82 16.81 15.33
C ASP A 335 -19.39 16.84 13.91
N ARG A 336 -18.65 17.35 12.91
CA ARG A 336 -19.06 17.29 11.50
C ARG A 336 -19.16 15.87 10.96
N LEU A 337 -18.33 14.94 11.43
CA LEU A 337 -18.39 13.53 11.06
C LEU A 337 -19.60 12.85 11.71
N LEU A 338 -19.79 13.05 13.01
CA LEU A 338 -20.90 12.47 13.77
C LEU A 338 -22.26 13.02 13.35
N ALA A 339 -22.33 14.24 12.80
CA ALA A 339 -23.58 14.84 12.34
C ALA A 339 -24.08 14.31 10.98
N GLN A 340 -23.31 13.47 10.29
CA GLN A 340 -23.71 12.94 8.99
C GLN A 340 -24.83 11.91 9.15
N GLU A 341 -25.86 11.97 8.30
CA GLU A 341 -27.00 11.05 8.37
C GLU A 341 -26.60 9.57 8.17
N TRP A 342 -25.56 9.34 7.37
CA TRP A 342 -25.01 8.02 7.08
C TRP A 342 -24.02 7.54 8.16
N TRP A 343 -23.71 8.34 9.19
CA TRP A 343 -22.78 7.94 10.24
C TRP A 343 -23.36 6.77 11.07
N PRO A 344 -22.57 5.70 11.33
CA PRO A 344 -23.07 4.53 12.05
C PRO A 344 -23.16 4.80 13.57
N HIS A 345 -24.25 5.41 14.03
CA HIS A 345 -24.47 5.69 15.47
C HIS A 345 -24.66 4.44 16.35
N ARG A 346 -24.93 3.29 15.74
CA ARG A 346 -25.06 1.99 16.39
C ARG A 346 -24.48 0.91 15.49
N TYR A 347 -23.86 -0.09 16.09
CA TYR A 347 -23.31 -1.22 15.38
C TYR A 347 -23.51 -2.49 16.21
N ASP A 348 -24.20 -3.48 15.63
CA ASP A 348 -24.57 -4.75 16.29
C ASP A 348 -24.10 -5.98 15.52
N GLY A 349 -23.25 -5.79 14.50
CA GLY A 349 -22.71 -6.89 13.68
C GLY A 349 -23.69 -7.49 12.67
N THR A 350 -24.97 -7.10 12.66
CA THR A 350 -25.95 -7.64 11.69
C THR A 350 -25.60 -7.25 10.26
N ALA A 351 -26.05 -8.02 9.27
CA ALA A 351 -25.82 -7.73 7.86
C ALA A 351 -26.27 -6.29 7.47
N LEU A 352 -27.34 -5.79 8.08
CA LEU A 352 -27.80 -4.40 7.88
C LEU A 352 -26.82 -3.38 8.48
N ALA A 353 -26.31 -3.62 9.69
CA ALA A 353 -25.31 -2.75 10.30
C ALA A 353 -23.99 -2.76 9.50
N GLN A 354 -23.56 -3.93 9.01
CA GLN A 354 -22.40 -4.05 8.11
C GLN A 354 -22.60 -3.29 6.81
N ALA A 355 -23.79 -3.37 6.18
CA ALA A 355 -24.08 -2.62 4.96
C ALA A 355 -24.04 -1.10 5.20
N ARG A 356 -24.58 -0.63 6.32
CA ARG A 356 -24.52 0.80 6.70
C ARG A 356 -23.09 1.27 6.98
N LEU A 357 -22.28 0.43 7.63
CA LEU A 357 -20.88 0.75 7.89
C LEU A 357 -20.08 0.87 6.58
N LYS A 358 -20.29 -0.05 5.63
CA LYS A 358 -19.69 0.01 4.29
C LYS A 358 -20.13 1.23 3.48
N ASP A 359 -21.40 1.60 3.58
CA ASP A 359 -21.92 2.84 2.98
C ASP A 359 -21.23 4.07 3.59
N ALA A 360 -21.16 4.15 4.92
CA ALA A 360 -20.47 5.24 5.62
C ALA A 360 -18.99 5.36 5.21
N ALA A 361 -18.28 4.24 5.10
CA ALA A 361 -16.90 4.21 4.62
C ALA A 361 -16.79 4.76 3.18
N SER A 362 -17.68 4.32 2.29
CA SER A 362 -17.72 4.80 0.90
C SER A 362 -18.02 6.30 0.80
N GLN A 363 -18.94 6.81 1.62
CA GLN A 363 -19.28 8.23 1.70
C GLN A 363 -18.11 9.07 2.22
N LEU A 364 -17.39 8.59 3.23
CA LEU A 364 -16.19 9.27 3.75
C LEU A 364 -15.09 9.37 2.70
N ILE A 365 -14.77 8.26 2.05
CA ILE A 365 -13.75 8.20 0.99
C ILE A 365 -14.12 9.16 -0.13
N GLY A 366 -15.36 9.09 -0.64
CA GLY A 366 -15.85 9.97 -1.69
C GLY A 366 -15.77 11.45 -1.29
N ARG A 367 -16.21 11.79 -0.08
CA ARG A 367 -16.17 13.16 0.45
C ARG A 367 -14.74 13.70 0.54
N PHE A 368 -13.80 12.92 1.06
CA PHE A 368 -12.39 13.33 1.19
C PHE A 368 -11.71 13.49 -0.17
N CYS A 369 -11.98 12.59 -1.11
CA CYS A 369 -11.44 12.66 -2.47
C CYS A 369 -12.01 13.85 -3.25
N LEU A 370 -13.33 14.06 -3.23
CA LEU A 370 -13.99 15.17 -3.92
C LEU A 370 -13.54 16.53 -3.38
N ALA A 371 -13.33 16.65 -2.07
CA ALA A 371 -12.83 17.89 -1.48
C ALA A 371 -11.39 18.19 -1.91
N ALA A 372 -10.51 17.18 -1.94
CA ALA A 372 -9.14 17.33 -2.43
C ALA A 372 -9.11 17.64 -3.94
N GLU A 373 -9.94 16.95 -4.73
CA GLU A 373 -10.09 17.21 -6.15
C GLU A 373 -10.54 18.65 -6.41
N GLY A 374 -11.67 19.06 -5.82
CA GLY A 374 -12.25 20.38 -6.03
C GLY A 374 -11.31 21.52 -5.65
N ALA A 375 -10.63 21.40 -4.50
CA ALA A 375 -9.66 22.41 -4.06
C ALA A 375 -8.43 22.46 -4.98
N THR A 376 -7.92 21.31 -5.42
CA THR A 376 -6.78 21.25 -6.34
C THR A 376 -7.15 21.81 -7.71
N ARG A 377 -8.36 21.51 -8.21
CA ARG A 377 -8.89 22.06 -9.46
C ARG A 377 -9.12 23.58 -9.38
N ALA A 378 -9.56 24.09 -8.24
CA ALA A 378 -9.69 25.52 -8.03
C ALA A 378 -8.33 26.24 -8.07
N ALA A 379 -7.26 25.61 -7.55
CA ALA A 379 -5.92 26.19 -7.51
C ALA A 379 -5.15 26.08 -8.84
N TYR A 380 -5.27 24.95 -9.55
CA TYR A 380 -4.43 24.61 -10.72
C TYR A 380 -5.20 24.47 -12.04
N GLY A 381 -6.53 24.57 -12.01
CA GLY A 381 -7.40 24.44 -13.18
C GLY A 381 -7.71 23.00 -13.59
N THR A 382 -8.38 22.84 -14.72
CA THR A 382 -8.88 21.55 -15.26
C THR A 382 -7.90 20.82 -16.17
N GLY A 383 -6.70 21.39 -16.38
CA GLY A 383 -5.64 20.77 -17.17
C GLY A 383 -5.09 19.49 -16.53
N ARG A 384 -4.19 18.81 -17.21
CA ARG A 384 -3.52 17.64 -16.63
C ARG A 384 -2.52 18.07 -15.59
N LEU A 385 -2.61 17.51 -14.39
CA LEU A 385 -1.68 17.77 -13.29
C LEU A 385 -0.77 16.56 -13.14
N THR A 386 0.50 16.70 -13.52
CA THR A 386 1.48 15.60 -13.53
C THR A 386 2.83 16.08 -13.02
N ARG A 387 3.66 15.13 -12.54
CA ARG A 387 5.04 15.35 -12.13
C ARG A 387 5.18 16.51 -11.14
N TYR A 388 5.74 17.65 -11.54
CA TYR A 388 5.96 18.80 -10.66
C TYR A 388 5.12 20.03 -11.03
N ALA A 389 4.09 19.85 -11.87
CA ALA A 389 3.24 20.92 -12.38
C ALA A 389 2.21 21.43 -11.35
N ALA A 390 1.96 20.69 -10.27
CA ALA A 390 0.97 21.03 -9.26
C ALA A 390 1.34 20.50 -7.87
N GLU A 391 0.61 20.95 -6.86
CA GLU A 391 0.57 20.39 -5.50
C GLU A 391 -0.86 19.94 -5.21
N LEU A 392 -1.03 18.84 -4.48
CA LEU A 392 -2.34 18.39 -4.04
C LEU A 392 -2.85 19.30 -2.92
N VAL A 393 -3.97 19.96 -3.17
CA VAL A 393 -4.62 20.83 -2.19
C VAL A 393 -5.71 20.04 -1.48
N VAL A 394 -5.56 19.83 -0.18
CA VAL A 394 -6.59 19.24 0.68
C VAL A 394 -7.04 20.32 1.67
N PRO A 395 -8.34 20.67 1.73
CA PRO A 395 -8.83 21.66 2.67
C PRO A 395 -8.51 21.29 4.12
N ASP A 396 -8.15 22.28 4.94
CA ASP A 396 -7.73 22.07 6.33
C ASP A 396 -8.79 21.33 7.16
N GLY A 397 -10.08 21.69 6.98
CA GLY A 397 -11.18 21.00 7.65
C GLY A 397 -11.25 19.50 7.35
N VAL A 398 -10.86 19.08 6.14
CA VAL A 398 -10.81 17.67 5.72
C VAL A 398 -9.55 16.98 6.26
N ARG A 399 -8.41 17.69 6.30
CA ARG A 399 -7.19 17.19 6.95
C ARG A 399 -7.44 16.90 8.43
N LEU A 400 -8.15 17.79 9.13
CA LEU A 400 -8.51 17.61 10.53
C LEU A 400 -9.47 16.44 10.74
N GLU A 401 -10.47 16.26 9.88
CA GLU A 401 -11.36 15.09 9.93
C GLU A 401 -10.60 13.78 9.75
N CYS A 402 -9.72 13.71 8.76
CA CYS A 402 -8.84 12.55 8.56
C CYS A 402 -7.93 12.32 9.78
N ALA A 403 -7.31 13.38 10.33
CA ALA A 403 -6.46 13.29 11.51
C ALA A 403 -7.19 12.78 12.75
N VAL A 404 -8.45 13.20 12.95
CA VAL A 404 -9.30 12.70 14.05
C VAL A 404 -9.62 11.21 13.85
N LEU A 405 -9.98 10.78 12.65
CA LEU A 405 -10.24 9.35 12.37
C LEU A 405 -8.99 8.49 12.60
N LYS A 406 -7.81 8.96 12.17
CA LYS A 406 -6.52 8.32 12.48
C LYS A 406 -6.27 8.21 13.98
N ALA A 407 -6.59 9.25 14.74
CA ALA A 407 -6.45 9.24 16.20
C ALA A 407 -7.42 8.27 16.88
N VAL A 408 -8.65 8.12 16.37
CA VAL A 408 -9.60 7.10 16.81
C VAL A 408 -9.02 5.71 16.58
N ALA A 409 -8.54 5.41 15.37
CA ALA A 409 -7.92 4.14 15.05
C ALA A 409 -6.69 3.86 15.94
N ASP A 410 -5.82 4.84 16.13
CA ASP A 410 -4.63 4.72 16.97
C ASP A 410 -5.01 4.39 18.43
N ARG A 411 -5.97 5.11 19.01
CA ARG A 411 -6.36 4.94 20.42
C ARG A 411 -7.07 3.62 20.70
N TYR A 412 -7.99 3.22 19.84
CA TYR A 412 -8.89 2.08 20.10
C TYR A 412 -8.44 0.78 19.44
N VAL A 413 -7.59 0.86 18.42
CA VAL A 413 -7.15 -0.30 17.66
C VAL A 413 -5.67 -0.57 17.89
N MET A 414 -4.80 0.44 17.79
CA MET A 414 -3.34 0.26 17.83
C MET A 414 -2.71 0.30 19.22
N GLN A 415 -3.15 1.22 20.08
CA GLN A 415 -2.53 1.49 21.39
C GLN A 415 -3.16 0.72 22.55
N ARG A 416 -3.80 -0.41 22.28
CA ARG A 416 -4.45 -1.17 23.35
C ARG A 416 -3.43 -1.79 24.33
N PRO A 417 -3.74 -1.81 25.65
CA PRO A 417 -2.83 -2.37 26.67
C PRO A 417 -2.49 -3.84 26.44
N ASP A 418 -3.45 -4.66 26.00
CA ASP A 418 -3.24 -6.09 25.77
C ASP A 418 -2.32 -6.37 24.57
N GLN A 419 -2.14 -5.40 23.67
CA GLN A 419 -1.20 -5.45 22.55
C GLN A 419 0.24 -5.11 22.96
N GLU A 420 0.47 -4.53 24.15
CA GLU A 420 1.81 -4.14 24.58
C GLU A 420 2.72 -5.36 24.80
N ARG A 421 2.21 -6.40 25.48
CA ARG A 421 2.94 -7.66 25.69
C ARG A 421 3.30 -8.32 24.36
N LEU A 422 2.33 -8.42 23.45
CA LEU A 422 2.55 -8.99 22.11
C LEU A 422 3.61 -8.19 21.34
N ARG A 423 3.57 -6.86 21.39
CA ARG A 423 4.57 -6.00 20.75
C ARG A 423 5.97 -6.21 21.35
N ALA A 424 6.08 -6.38 22.66
CA ALA A 424 7.35 -6.71 23.31
C ALA A 424 7.91 -8.06 22.83
N GLU A 425 7.07 -9.10 22.81
CA GLU A 425 7.45 -10.44 22.30
C GLU A 425 7.88 -10.37 20.83
N GLN A 426 7.18 -9.63 19.99
CA GLN A 426 7.54 -9.44 18.58
C GLN A 426 8.92 -8.79 18.40
N ARG A 427 9.28 -7.80 19.25
CA ARG A 427 10.62 -7.18 19.21
C ARG A 427 11.71 -8.17 19.59
N VAL A 428 11.46 -8.99 20.63
CA VAL A 428 12.38 -10.07 21.03
C VAL A 428 12.57 -11.06 19.89
N VAL A 429 11.49 -11.49 19.23
CA VAL A 429 11.56 -12.39 18.07
C VAL A 429 12.46 -11.83 16.98
N LEU A 430 12.34 -10.55 16.63
CA LEU A 430 13.17 -9.94 15.59
C LEU A 430 14.64 -9.77 15.99
N ALA A 431 14.90 -9.40 17.25
CA ALA A 431 16.25 -9.27 17.78
C ALA A 431 16.99 -10.62 17.81
N GLU A 432 16.37 -11.64 18.41
CA GLU A 432 16.95 -12.99 18.48
C GLU A 432 17.09 -13.61 17.08
N LEU A 433 16.16 -13.31 16.16
CA LEU A 433 16.26 -13.77 14.78
C LEU A 433 17.46 -13.14 14.06
N ALA A 434 17.70 -11.84 14.24
CA ALA A 434 18.85 -11.15 13.67
C ALA A 434 20.18 -11.70 14.20
N GLU A 435 20.28 -11.92 15.52
CA GLU A 435 21.45 -12.53 16.16
C GLU A 435 21.69 -13.96 15.65
N ALA A 436 20.65 -14.79 15.61
CA ALA A 436 20.77 -16.17 15.16
C ALA A 436 21.14 -16.28 13.67
N LEU A 437 20.57 -15.41 12.83
CA LEU A 437 20.96 -15.33 11.41
C LEU A 437 22.39 -14.86 11.24
N GLY A 438 22.84 -13.86 12.01
CA GLY A 438 24.22 -13.39 11.96
C GLY A 438 25.23 -14.44 12.42
N ALA A 439 24.95 -15.12 13.54
CA ALA A 439 25.83 -16.16 14.09
C ALA A 439 25.88 -17.43 13.21
N GLY A 440 24.80 -17.76 12.51
CA GLY A 440 24.68 -18.93 11.65
C GLY A 440 24.80 -18.62 10.15
N ALA A 441 25.27 -17.44 9.78
CA ALA A 441 25.45 -17.08 8.37
C ALA A 441 26.64 -17.85 7.76
N PRO A 442 26.53 -18.31 6.50
CA PRO A 442 25.41 -18.08 5.59
C PRO A 442 24.27 -19.14 5.62
N GLU A 443 24.37 -20.21 6.41
CA GLU A 443 23.46 -21.38 6.37
C GLU A 443 22.00 -21.07 6.77
N GLY A 444 21.76 -19.98 7.50
CA GLY A 444 20.43 -19.50 7.88
C GLY A 444 19.69 -18.67 6.83
N LEU A 445 20.38 -18.26 5.75
CA LEU A 445 19.85 -17.34 4.74
C LEU A 445 19.14 -18.08 3.60
N ASP A 446 18.06 -17.47 3.08
CA ASP A 446 17.42 -17.96 1.86
C ASP A 446 18.39 -17.81 0.68
N PRO A 447 18.30 -18.67 -0.37
CA PRO A 447 19.31 -18.72 -1.43
C PRO A 447 19.65 -17.38 -2.09
N GLN A 448 18.65 -16.51 -2.27
CA GLN A 448 18.85 -15.16 -2.81
C GLN A 448 19.71 -14.30 -1.89
N PHE A 449 19.37 -14.24 -0.59
CA PHE A 449 20.10 -13.43 0.39
C PHE A 449 21.46 -14.03 0.71
N ARG A 450 21.59 -15.36 0.72
CA ARG A 450 22.89 -16.02 0.82
C ARG A 450 23.85 -15.56 -0.29
N ALA A 451 23.39 -15.53 -1.54
CA ALA A 451 24.23 -15.07 -2.65
C ALA A 451 24.67 -13.60 -2.48
N LEU A 452 23.78 -12.73 -1.96
CA LEU A 452 24.12 -11.34 -1.66
C LEU A 452 25.08 -11.21 -0.47
N PHE A 453 24.93 -12.07 0.55
CA PHE A 453 25.80 -12.10 1.72
C PHE A 453 27.21 -12.56 1.35
N ASP A 454 27.32 -13.59 0.51
CA ASP A 454 28.60 -14.12 0.02
C ASP A 454 29.33 -13.11 -0.87
N ALA A 455 28.58 -12.25 -1.59
CA ALA A 455 29.12 -11.18 -2.43
C ALA A 455 29.44 -9.88 -1.67
N ALA A 456 28.98 -9.73 -0.43
CA ALA A 456 29.16 -8.50 0.34
C ALA A 456 30.63 -8.28 0.75
N ASP A 457 31.14 -7.07 0.48
CA ASP A 457 32.54 -6.69 0.69
C ASP A 457 32.91 -6.52 2.17
N ASP A 458 31.94 -6.16 3.01
CA ASP A 458 32.16 -5.85 4.42
C ASP A 458 31.00 -6.30 5.32
N ASP A 459 31.22 -6.22 6.64
CA ASP A 459 30.23 -6.62 7.63
C ASP A 459 29.00 -5.71 7.65
N ARG A 460 29.14 -4.46 7.18
CA ARG A 460 28.03 -3.51 7.05
C ARG A 460 27.05 -3.98 5.97
N ALA A 461 27.56 -4.34 4.79
CA ALA A 461 26.80 -4.88 3.67
C ALA A 461 26.19 -6.25 4.02
N ARG A 462 26.94 -7.11 4.72
CA ARG A 462 26.40 -8.38 5.26
C ARG A 462 25.22 -8.15 6.19
N LEU A 463 25.33 -7.21 7.14
CA LEU A 463 24.23 -6.87 8.04
C LEU A 463 23.01 -6.34 7.27
N ARG A 464 23.20 -5.50 6.24
CA ARG A 464 22.10 -5.05 5.37
C ARG A 464 21.38 -6.24 4.73
N VAL A 465 22.10 -7.26 4.27
CA VAL A 465 21.50 -8.47 3.70
C VAL A 465 20.66 -9.25 4.73
N LEU A 466 21.12 -9.34 5.99
CA LEU A 466 20.34 -9.95 7.07
C LEU A 466 19.03 -9.18 7.29
N VAL A 467 19.11 -7.84 7.36
CA VAL A 467 17.96 -6.95 7.54
C VAL A 467 16.99 -7.09 6.35
N ASP A 468 17.50 -7.13 5.12
CA ASP A 468 16.71 -7.33 3.91
C ASP A 468 15.92 -8.65 3.96
N GLN A 469 16.57 -9.74 4.40
CA GLN A 469 15.90 -11.02 4.58
C GLN A 469 14.78 -10.91 5.62
N ILE A 470 15.07 -10.37 6.81
CA ILE A 470 14.07 -10.29 7.89
C ILE A 470 12.88 -9.43 7.47
N ALA A 471 13.12 -8.28 6.84
CA ALA A 471 12.07 -7.39 6.35
C ALA A 471 11.20 -8.04 5.26
N SER A 472 11.76 -8.98 4.50
CA SER A 472 11.01 -9.70 3.46
C SER A 472 10.01 -10.70 4.04
N LEU A 473 10.19 -11.19 5.27
CA LEU A 473 9.36 -12.24 5.84
C LEU A 473 7.91 -11.77 6.08
N THR A 474 6.98 -12.72 6.11
CA THR A 474 5.65 -12.52 6.68
C THR A 474 5.69 -12.69 8.20
N ASP A 475 4.64 -12.27 8.92
CA ASP A 475 4.56 -12.43 10.38
C ASP A 475 4.70 -13.90 10.80
N ALA A 476 4.03 -14.81 10.07
CA ALA A 476 4.10 -16.24 10.31
C ALA A 476 5.48 -16.83 9.95
N SER A 477 6.06 -16.40 8.84
CA SER A 477 7.40 -16.84 8.41
C SER A 477 8.49 -16.39 9.39
N ALA A 478 8.40 -15.16 9.93
CA ALA A 478 9.33 -14.65 10.93
C ALA A 478 9.31 -15.52 12.20
N ARG A 479 8.12 -15.83 12.73
CA ARG A 479 7.97 -16.72 13.88
C ARG A 479 8.47 -18.14 13.60
N SER A 480 8.14 -18.69 12.44
CA SER A 480 8.58 -20.03 12.05
C SER A 480 10.10 -20.12 11.91
N LEU A 481 10.72 -19.12 11.30
CA LEU A 481 12.17 -19.05 11.14
C LEU A 481 12.87 -18.87 12.50
N HIS A 482 12.37 -17.98 13.35
CA HIS A 482 12.85 -17.78 14.71
C HIS A 482 12.80 -19.07 15.53
N ALA A 483 11.66 -19.76 15.56
CA ALA A 483 11.52 -21.04 16.25
C ALA A 483 12.50 -22.11 15.75
N ARG A 484 12.79 -22.13 14.44
CA ARG A 484 13.74 -23.08 13.84
C ARG A 484 15.19 -22.79 14.21
N LEU A 485 15.59 -21.52 14.25
CA LEU A 485 16.98 -21.13 14.48
C LEU A 485 17.31 -21.04 15.97
N VAL A 486 16.44 -20.40 16.76
CA VAL A 486 16.65 -20.17 18.19
C VAL A 486 16.25 -21.40 19.01
N GLY A 487 15.13 -22.05 18.65
CA GLY A 487 14.68 -23.27 19.34
C GLY A 487 15.65 -24.46 19.23
N ARG A 488 16.52 -24.47 18.21
CA ARG A 488 17.61 -25.46 18.08
C ARG A 488 18.87 -25.11 18.90
N ALA A 489 19.04 -23.85 19.28
CA ALA A 489 20.17 -23.39 20.07
C ALA A 489 19.98 -23.70 21.57
N SER A 490 18.74 -23.69 22.08
CA SER A 490 18.44 -24.06 23.48
C SER A 490 18.44 -25.57 23.77
N SER A 491 18.50 -26.41 22.73
CA SER A 491 18.52 -27.88 22.85
C SER A 491 19.90 -28.51 22.64
N ARG A 492 20.96 -27.70 22.49
CA ARG A 492 22.36 -28.11 22.48
C ARG A 492 23.04 -27.52 23.71
#